data_AF-A0A8H4WWG7-F1
#
_entry.id   AF-A0A8H4WWG7-F1
#
_cell.length_a   1.000
_cell.length_b   1.000
_cell.length_c   1.000
_cell.angle_alpha   90.00
_cell.angle_beta   90.00
_cell.angle_gamma   90.00
#
_symmetry.space_group_name_H-M   'P 1'
#
loop_
_entity.id
_entity.type
_entity.pdbx_description
1 polymer ?
#
loop_
_entity_poly.entity_id
_entity_poly.type
_entity_poly.pdbx_seq_one_letter_code
_entity_poly.pdbx_strand_id
1 'polypeptide(L)'
;MWPHQHGCWKFCYLFPLHHSIGGDHWSLAVLRLALGHLDHYDSLASESRSRRVGKSFRAALDADLIVNQMVCPQQTDDVNCGIFAVAFLSSLLRNEPIGNIVVNSARKTLFSWTDAAEAAQRGDIISPPAASSPMLSSGRPSSSSLEFKSASELTSANDSWISKQIFPAIHDQIIKLNHHPDDLVIRLDNAVHRHSLLSSMPIALNEACFLTGAAIPFGEPGSFWRSAVEQVQWTEYVNSIQSAINVGGRTFGAGDDPAALQAEIAGLNAELVRLNIESSKMEAIQRLKGANEAIKKAFGI
;
A
#
# COMPACT_ATOMS: atom_id res chain seq x y z
N MET A 1 -15.00 -0.42 -12.63
CA MET A 1 -13.64 0.18 -12.70
C MET A 1 -13.62 1.29 -11.65
N TRP A 2 -12.90 1.12 -10.54
CA TRP A 2 -12.98 2.02 -9.38
C TRP A 2 -12.00 3.19 -9.53
N PRO A 3 -12.41 4.46 -9.33
CA PRO A 3 -11.59 5.64 -9.60
C PRO A 3 -10.50 5.93 -8.55
N HIS A 4 -10.11 4.96 -7.72
CA HIS A 4 -9.17 5.19 -6.60
C HIS A 4 -7.68 5.17 -6.97
N GLN A 5 -7.30 5.02 -8.24
CA GLN A 5 -5.94 4.58 -8.55
C GLN A 5 -4.83 5.63 -8.46
N HIS A 6 -5.08 6.95 -8.56
CA HIS A 6 -3.98 7.92 -8.46
C HIS A 6 -4.46 9.23 -7.82
N GLY A 7 -4.25 9.40 -6.52
CA GLY A 7 -4.67 10.63 -5.85
C GLY A 7 -4.33 10.71 -4.37
N CYS A 8 -3.17 11.29 -4.07
CA CYS A 8 -2.79 12.00 -2.84
C CYS A 8 -3.65 11.71 -1.59
N TRP A 9 -3.38 10.60 -0.90
CA TRP A 9 -4.00 10.27 0.40
C TRP A 9 -3.53 11.14 1.57
N LYS A 10 -2.63 12.11 1.32
CA LYS A 10 -2.00 12.97 2.34
C LYS A 10 -3.00 13.78 3.19
N PHE A 11 -4.28 13.82 2.80
CA PHE A 11 -5.32 14.52 3.54
C PHE A 11 -6.64 13.71 3.59
N CYS A 12 -6.52 12.42 3.88
CA CYS A 12 -7.66 11.53 4.08
C CYS A 12 -7.87 11.22 5.56
N TYR A 13 -9.08 11.49 6.07
CA TYR A 13 -9.47 11.22 7.46
C TYR A 13 -10.60 10.19 7.48
N LEU A 14 -10.49 9.18 8.33
CA LEU A 14 -11.45 8.09 8.45
C LEU A 14 -12.21 8.23 9.77
N PHE A 15 -13.53 8.31 9.68
CA PHE A 15 -14.42 8.50 10.81
C PHE A 15 -15.42 7.36 10.87
N PRO A 16 -15.25 6.38 11.76
CA PRO A 16 -16.34 5.47 12.07
C PRO A 16 -17.44 6.27 12.77
N LEU A 17 -18.65 6.18 12.26
CA LEU A 17 -19.78 6.98 12.73
C LEU A 17 -20.80 6.08 13.39
N HIS A 18 -21.15 6.43 14.64
CA HIS A 18 -22.27 5.85 15.36
C HIS A 18 -23.52 6.70 15.19
N HIS A 19 -24.60 6.10 14.69
CA HIS A 19 -25.87 6.76 14.45
C HIS A 19 -26.81 6.45 15.61
N SER A 20 -26.87 7.31 16.63
CA SER A 20 -27.86 7.13 17.70
C SER A 20 -29.27 7.56 17.31
N ILE A 21 -29.41 8.40 16.27
CA ILE A 21 -30.70 8.92 15.77
C ILE A 21 -31.12 8.16 14.52
N GLY A 22 -32.19 7.37 14.65
CA GLY A 22 -32.74 6.54 13.58
C GLY A 22 -32.27 5.08 13.58
N GLY A 23 -31.82 4.57 14.74
CA GLY A 23 -31.44 3.18 14.98
C GLY A 23 -29.94 3.04 15.25
N ASP A 24 -29.59 2.28 16.29
CA ASP A 24 -28.22 1.98 16.73
C ASP A 24 -27.43 1.30 15.60
N HIS A 25 -26.68 2.10 14.84
CA HIS A 25 -26.04 1.65 13.60
C HIS A 25 -24.66 2.28 13.43
N TRP A 26 -23.73 1.50 12.88
CA TRP A 26 -22.37 1.94 12.57
C TRP A 26 -22.14 2.04 11.07
N SER A 27 -21.36 3.03 10.67
CA SER A 27 -20.94 3.27 9.28
C SER A 27 -19.53 3.86 9.26
N LEU A 28 -18.97 4.09 8.08
CA LEU A 28 -17.67 4.75 7.92
C LEU A 28 -17.78 5.94 6.98
N ALA A 29 -17.24 7.09 7.39
CA ALA A 29 -17.04 8.24 6.53
C ALA A 29 -15.55 8.47 6.26
N VAL A 30 -15.22 8.86 5.03
CA VAL A 30 -13.86 9.16 4.59
C VAL A 30 -13.83 10.56 4.00
N LEU A 31 -13.21 11.48 4.71
CA LEU A 31 -13.04 12.86 4.27
C LEU A 31 -11.73 12.98 3.50
N ARG A 32 -11.81 13.34 2.22
CA ARG A 32 -10.66 13.64 1.36
C ARG A 32 -10.56 15.15 1.19
N LEU A 33 -9.89 15.82 2.13
CA LEU A 33 -9.85 17.29 2.18
C LEU A 33 -9.31 17.90 0.89
N ALA A 34 -8.28 17.29 0.29
CA ALA A 34 -7.70 17.78 -0.96
C ALA A 34 -8.70 17.81 -2.14
N LEU A 35 -9.75 17.00 -2.08
CA LEU A 35 -10.80 16.94 -3.10
C LEU A 35 -12.09 17.63 -2.65
N GLY A 36 -12.22 18.03 -1.37
CA GLY A 36 -13.49 18.46 -0.81
C GLY A 36 -14.57 17.35 -0.84
N HIS A 37 -14.15 16.08 -0.81
CA HIS A 37 -15.06 14.93 -0.90
C HIS A 37 -15.28 14.28 0.46
N LEU A 38 -16.49 13.79 0.68
CA LEU A 38 -16.86 12.94 1.81
C LEU A 38 -17.50 11.65 1.29
N ASP A 39 -16.75 10.56 1.33
CA ASP A 39 -17.20 9.25 0.92
C ASP A 39 -17.84 8.53 2.12
N HIS A 40 -19.10 8.14 2.04
CA HIS A 40 -19.84 7.48 3.11
C HIS A 40 -20.16 6.03 2.75
N TYR A 41 -19.63 5.09 3.54
CA TYR A 41 -19.77 3.65 3.41
C TYR A 41 -20.74 3.13 4.47
N ASP A 42 -21.82 2.50 4.03
CA ASP A 42 -22.94 2.10 4.88
C ASP A 42 -23.42 0.69 4.51
N SER A 43 -23.25 -0.27 5.42
CA SER A 43 -23.67 -1.66 5.22
C SER A 43 -25.19 -1.84 5.25
N LEU A 44 -25.95 -0.84 5.72
CA LEU A 44 -27.40 -0.75 5.59
C LEU A 44 -27.73 0.56 4.87
N ALA A 45 -27.48 0.59 3.57
CA ALA A 45 -27.53 1.79 2.75
C ALA A 45 -28.79 2.63 3.02
N SER A 46 -28.58 3.86 3.49
CA SER A 46 -29.65 4.82 3.72
C SER A 46 -29.27 6.19 3.20
N GLU A 47 -29.92 6.63 2.12
CA GLU A 47 -29.67 7.95 1.52
C GLU A 47 -29.98 9.08 2.52
N SER A 48 -31.02 8.90 3.34
CA SER A 48 -31.38 9.87 4.39
C SER A 48 -30.26 10.02 5.42
N ARG A 49 -29.60 8.91 5.80
CA ARG A 49 -28.50 8.88 6.75
C ARG A 49 -27.25 9.53 6.14
N SER A 50 -26.94 9.18 4.89
CA SER A 50 -25.84 9.79 4.13
C SER A 50 -25.98 11.31 4.03
N ARG A 51 -27.20 11.80 3.73
CA ARG A 51 -27.49 13.25 3.71
C ARG A 51 -27.28 13.91 5.07
N ARG A 52 -27.68 13.26 6.17
CA ARG A 52 -27.44 13.78 7.54
C ARG A 52 -25.96 13.88 7.86
N VAL A 53 -25.19 12.83 7.56
CA VAL A 53 -23.72 12.82 7.72
C VAL A 53 -23.11 13.99 6.95
N GLY A 54 -23.45 14.11 5.67
CA GLY A 54 -22.99 15.20 4.82
C GLY A 54 -23.32 16.59 5.39
N LYS A 55 -24.54 16.80 5.86
CA LYS A 55 -24.96 18.07 6.49
C LYS A 55 -24.13 18.37 7.75
N SER A 56 -23.90 17.37 8.60
CA SER A 56 -23.10 17.54 9.83
C SER A 56 -21.66 17.91 9.51
N PHE A 57 -21.02 17.24 8.55
CA PHE A 57 -19.63 17.54 8.17
C PHE A 57 -19.50 18.93 7.53
N ARG A 58 -20.42 19.32 6.63
CA ARG A 58 -20.42 20.69 6.06
C ARG A 58 -20.54 21.76 7.12
N ALA A 59 -21.43 21.56 8.10
CA ALA A 59 -21.61 22.50 9.20
C ALA A 59 -20.38 22.56 10.13
N ALA A 60 -19.77 21.41 10.43
CA ALA A 60 -18.62 21.36 11.34
C ALA A 60 -17.35 21.95 10.74
N LEU A 61 -17.17 21.80 9.43
CA LEU A 61 -15.97 22.27 8.72
C LEU A 61 -16.15 23.63 8.06
N ASP A 62 -17.35 24.20 8.09
CA ASP A 62 -17.74 25.41 7.36
C ASP A 62 -17.28 25.37 5.89
N ALA A 63 -17.49 24.21 5.25
CA ALA A 63 -16.99 23.92 3.91
C ALA A 63 -18.08 23.24 3.07
N ASP A 64 -18.12 23.57 1.78
CA ASP A 64 -18.96 22.82 0.85
C ASP A 64 -18.26 21.52 0.46
N LEU A 65 -18.90 20.40 0.80
CA LEU A 65 -18.38 19.06 0.54
C LEU A 65 -19.26 18.35 -0.47
N ILE A 66 -18.61 17.66 -1.42
CA ILE A 66 -19.26 16.69 -2.30
C ILE A 66 -19.40 15.39 -1.51
N VAL A 67 -20.64 15.00 -1.23
CA VAL A 67 -20.93 13.81 -0.40
C VAL A 67 -21.29 12.66 -1.32
N ASN A 68 -20.47 11.62 -1.32
CA ASN A 68 -20.64 10.42 -2.12
C ASN A 68 -21.15 9.29 -1.24
N GLN A 69 -22.31 8.73 -1.56
CA GLN A 69 -22.72 7.46 -0.96
C GLN A 69 -22.06 6.32 -1.73
N MET A 70 -21.18 5.59 -1.05
CA MET A 70 -20.37 4.57 -1.68
C MET A 70 -21.13 3.25 -1.76
N VAL A 71 -20.91 2.52 -2.86
CA VAL A 71 -21.44 1.17 -3.01
C VAL A 71 -20.54 0.20 -2.25
N CYS A 72 -21.09 -0.49 -1.25
CA CYS A 72 -20.36 -1.47 -0.45
C CYS A 72 -21.22 -2.71 -0.16
N PRO A 73 -20.61 -3.85 0.23
CA PRO A 73 -21.35 -5.01 0.70
C PRO A 73 -22.40 -4.64 1.74
N GLN A 74 -23.61 -5.13 1.53
CA GLN A 74 -24.74 -4.89 2.41
C GLN A 74 -24.84 -6.02 3.42
N GLN A 75 -25.07 -5.68 4.69
CA GLN A 75 -25.37 -6.67 5.70
C GLN A 75 -26.81 -7.16 5.55
N THR A 76 -27.05 -8.40 5.94
CA THR A 76 -28.38 -9.04 5.90
C THR A 76 -29.05 -9.11 7.28
N ASP A 77 -28.37 -8.59 8.30
CA ASP A 77 -28.80 -8.57 9.70
C ASP A 77 -28.72 -7.15 10.27
N ASP A 78 -29.19 -6.97 11.50
CA ASP A 78 -29.26 -5.68 12.21
C ASP A 78 -28.14 -5.49 13.24
N VAL A 79 -27.22 -6.45 13.39
CA VAL A 79 -26.22 -6.45 14.47
C VAL A 79 -24.77 -6.31 13.99
N ASN A 80 -24.46 -6.62 12.72
CA ASN A 80 -23.07 -6.66 12.25
C ASN A 80 -22.53 -5.32 11.72
N CYS A 81 -23.25 -4.21 11.87
CA CYS A 81 -22.86 -2.92 11.29
C CYS A 81 -21.47 -2.44 11.72
N GLY A 82 -21.10 -2.65 12.98
CA GLY A 82 -19.75 -2.33 13.48
C GLY A 82 -18.67 -3.16 12.78
N ILE A 83 -18.92 -4.45 12.55
CA ILE A 83 -17.98 -5.35 11.87
C ILE A 83 -17.76 -4.90 10.42
N PHE A 84 -18.83 -4.51 9.72
CA PHE A 84 -18.72 -3.99 8.36
C PHE A 84 -17.96 -2.67 8.33
N ALA A 85 -18.21 -1.73 9.25
CA ALA A 85 -17.49 -0.47 9.33
C ALA A 85 -15.98 -0.68 9.51
N VAL A 86 -15.58 -1.61 10.39
CA VAL A 86 -14.16 -1.99 10.58
C VAL A 86 -13.60 -2.70 9.35
N ALA A 87 -14.38 -3.55 8.69
CA ALA A 87 -13.95 -4.22 7.47
C ALA A 87 -13.70 -3.22 6.33
N PHE A 88 -14.58 -2.24 6.15
CA PHE A 88 -14.40 -1.15 5.18
C PHE A 88 -13.11 -0.38 5.47
N LEU A 89 -12.89 -0.02 6.75
CA LEU A 89 -11.68 0.64 7.19
C LEU A 89 -10.44 -0.20 6.85
N SER A 90 -10.44 -1.48 7.23
CA SER A 90 -9.32 -2.39 6.97
C SER A 90 -9.00 -2.53 5.47
N SER A 91 -10.02 -2.71 4.62
CA SER A 91 -9.82 -2.75 3.17
C SER A 91 -9.24 -1.45 2.62
N LEU A 92 -9.71 -0.29 3.08
CA LEU A 92 -9.16 1.01 2.67
C LEU A 92 -7.70 1.18 3.09
N LEU A 93 -7.37 0.82 4.34
CA LEU A 93 -6.00 0.87 4.86
C LEU A 93 -5.03 -0.06 4.10
N ARG A 94 -5.54 -1.16 3.55
CA ARG A 94 -4.79 -2.13 2.74
C ARG A 94 -4.82 -1.83 1.24
N ASN A 95 -5.53 -0.78 0.82
CA ASN A 95 -5.80 -0.49 -0.58
C ASN A 95 -6.45 -1.68 -1.33
N GLU A 96 -7.32 -2.42 -0.64
CA GLU A 96 -8.06 -3.56 -1.17
C GLU A 96 -9.48 -3.15 -1.60
N PRO A 97 -10.07 -3.79 -2.63
CA PRO A 97 -11.45 -3.54 -3.03
C PRO A 97 -12.45 -3.93 -1.93
N ILE A 98 -13.29 -2.97 -1.52
CA ILE A 98 -14.36 -3.19 -0.53
C ILE A 98 -15.39 -4.24 -0.98
N GLY A 99 -15.57 -4.45 -2.29
CA GLY A 99 -16.52 -5.43 -2.83
C GLY A 99 -16.24 -6.89 -2.44
N ASN A 100 -15.04 -7.21 -1.96
CA ASN A 100 -14.63 -8.57 -1.62
C ASN A 100 -14.77 -8.89 -0.12
N ILE A 101 -15.40 -8.03 0.67
CA ILE A 101 -15.56 -8.26 2.12
C ILE A 101 -16.56 -9.38 2.35
N VAL A 102 -16.06 -10.53 2.77
CA VAL A 102 -16.85 -11.64 3.32
C VAL A 102 -16.93 -11.43 4.83
N VAL A 103 -18.14 -11.38 5.40
CA VAL A 103 -18.38 -11.14 6.85
C VAL A 103 -17.56 -12.07 7.75
N ASN A 104 -17.43 -13.34 7.35
CA ASN A 104 -16.61 -14.32 8.07
C ASN A 104 -15.11 -14.00 8.01
N SER A 105 -14.63 -13.38 6.93
CA SER A 105 -13.26 -12.90 6.81
C SER A 105 -13.04 -11.61 7.63
N ALA A 106 -14.03 -10.71 7.65
CA ALA A 106 -14.01 -9.53 8.50
C ALA A 106 -13.97 -9.89 9.99
N ARG A 107 -14.79 -10.85 10.43
CA ARG A 107 -14.74 -11.42 11.78
C ARG A 107 -13.39 -12.05 12.08
N LYS A 108 -12.87 -12.90 11.20
CA LYS A 108 -11.52 -13.49 11.38
C LYS A 108 -10.42 -12.44 11.47
N THR A 109 -10.52 -11.38 10.68
CA THR A 109 -9.55 -10.26 10.72
C THR A 109 -9.69 -9.47 12.00
N LEU A 110 -10.91 -9.21 12.47
CA LEU A 110 -11.16 -8.54 13.74
C LEU A 110 -10.61 -9.38 14.90
N PHE A 111 -10.96 -10.66 14.97
CA PHE A 111 -10.50 -11.57 16.01
C PHE A 111 -8.99 -11.80 15.97
N SER A 112 -8.37 -11.91 14.79
CA SER A 112 -6.91 -12.01 14.70
C SER A 112 -6.20 -10.74 15.14
N TRP A 113 -6.84 -9.57 15.01
CA TRP A 113 -6.31 -8.32 15.55
C TRP A 113 -6.43 -8.28 17.07
N THR A 114 -7.52 -8.79 17.65
CA THR A 114 -7.68 -8.92 19.10
C THR A 114 -6.68 -9.92 19.69
N ASP A 115 -6.54 -11.10 19.07
CA ASP A 115 -5.60 -12.13 19.48
C ASP A 115 -4.14 -11.65 19.38
N ALA A 116 -3.80 -10.93 18.30
CA ALA A 116 -2.48 -10.33 18.14
C ALA A 116 -2.22 -9.21 19.16
N ALA A 117 -3.23 -8.40 19.50
CA ALA A 117 -3.13 -7.39 20.53
C ALA A 117 -2.94 -8.00 21.93
N GLU A 118 -3.67 -9.08 22.24
CA GLU A 118 -3.49 -9.83 23.49
C GLU A 118 -2.12 -10.50 23.56
N ALA A 119 -1.65 -11.15 22.50
CA ALA A 119 -0.32 -11.73 22.43
C ALA A 119 0.78 -10.67 22.57
N ALA A 120 0.59 -9.50 21.95
CA ALA A 120 1.48 -8.35 22.04
C ALA A 120 1.49 -7.70 23.43
N GLN A 121 0.43 -7.85 24.22
CA GLN A 121 0.37 -7.46 25.65
C GLN A 121 1.02 -8.51 26.55
N ARG A 122 0.96 -9.80 26.18
CA ARG A 122 1.60 -10.91 26.92
C ARG A 122 3.12 -10.99 26.69
N GLY A 123 3.65 -10.29 25.69
CA GLY A 123 5.09 -10.21 25.42
C GLY A 123 5.65 -11.35 24.58
N ASP A 124 4.80 -12.18 23.98
CA ASP A 124 5.20 -13.35 23.20
C ASP A 124 5.55 -12.95 21.75
N ILE A 125 6.77 -12.48 21.51
CA ILE A 125 7.30 -12.27 20.15
C ILE A 125 7.98 -13.57 19.69
N ILE A 126 7.32 -14.31 18.79
CA ILE A 126 7.90 -15.45 18.10
C ILE A 126 8.75 -14.92 16.93
N SER A 127 10.06 -15.07 17.03
CA SER A 127 10.99 -14.78 15.93
C SER A 127 10.79 -15.73 14.74
N PRO A 128 10.88 -15.24 13.49
CA PRO A 128 10.82 -16.11 12.31
C PRO A 128 12.12 -16.92 12.15
N PRO A 129 12.06 -18.16 11.61
CA PRO A 129 13.23 -19.00 11.40
C PRO A 129 14.05 -18.50 10.21
N ALA A 130 15.37 -18.52 10.37
CA ALA A 130 16.34 -18.11 9.37
C ALA A 130 16.30 -19.01 8.12
N ALA A 131 16.21 -18.38 6.94
CA ALA A 131 16.28 -19.06 5.66
C ALA A 131 17.74 -19.36 5.27
N SER A 132 18.01 -20.62 4.95
CA SER A 132 19.29 -21.14 4.47
C SER A 132 19.45 -20.94 2.96
N SER A 133 20.54 -20.30 2.53
CA SER A 133 20.89 -20.12 1.11
C SER A 133 21.53 -21.37 0.49
N PRO A 134 21.26 -21.71 -0.78
CA PRO A 134 21.91 -22.80 -1.49
C PRO A 134 23.25 -22.36 -2.13
N MET A 135 24.27 -23.22 -2.02
CA MET A 135 25.56 -23.06 -2.67
C MET A 135 25.48 -23.36 -4.17
N LEU A 136 25.97 -22.43 -5.01
CA LEU A 136 26.18 -22.65 -6.44
C LEU A 136 27.60 -23.16 -6.71
N SER A 137 27.67 -24.30 -7.38
CA SER A 137 28.87 -25.00 -7.84
C SER A 137 29.51 -24.30 -9.05
N SER A 138 30.81 -24.00 -8.95
CA SER A 138 31.62 -23.46 -10.04
C SER A 138 32.17 -24.58 -10.93
N GLY A 139 31.59 -24.78 -12.11
CA GLY A 139 32.16 -25.61 -13.18
C GLY A 139 33.22 -24.84 -13.97
N ARG A 140 34.48 -25.27 -13.89
CA ARG A 140 35.62 -24.72 -14.64
C ARG A 140 35.78 -25.51 -15.95
N PRO A 141 35.81 -24.89 -17.14
CA PRO A 141 36.10 -25.62 -18.37
C PRO A 141 37.59 -25.95 -18.46
N SER A 142 37.88 -27.18 -18.87
CA SER A 142 39.21 -27.71 -19.16
C SER A 142 39.78 -27.13 -20.44
N SER A 143 41.09 -26.92 -20.42
CA SER A 143 41.92 -26.38 -21.49
C SER A 143 41.99 -27.33 -22.69
N SER A 144 41.59 -26.85 -23.87
CA SER A 144 41.95 -27.47 -25.15
C SER A 144 42.55 -26.42 -26.10
N SER A 145 43.70 -26.79 -26.66
CA SER A 145 44.35 -26.36 -27.90
C SER A 145 44.13 -24.91 -28.39
N LEU A 146 45.18 -24.08 -28.24
CA LEU A 146 45.30 -22.76 -28.86
C LEU A 146 45.57 -22.89 -30.36
N GLU A 147 44.51 -22.95 -31.17
CA GLU A 147 44.58 -22.57 -32.58
C GLU A 147 44.60 -21.03 -32.67
N PHE A 148 45.65 -20.47 -33.28
CA PHE A 148 45.76 -19.04 -33.56
C PHE A 148 44.77 -18.67 -34.66
N LYS A 149 43.56 -18.25 -34.26
CA LYS A 149 42.57 -17.66 -35.16
C LYS A 149 43.10 -16.34 -35.73
N SER A 150 42.84 -16.09 -37.00
CA SER A 150 43.21 -14.83 -37.64
C SER A 150 42.50 -13.65 -36.95
N ALA A 151 43.08 -12.45 -37.01
CA ALA A 151 42.46 -11.25 -36.44
C ALA A 151 41.03 -11.02 -36.98
N SER A 152 40.77 -11.42 -38.24
CA SER A 152 39.44 -11.32 -38.86
C SER A 152 38.40 -12.27 -38.23
N GLU A 153 38.81 -13.49 -37.90
CA GLU A 153 37.94 -14.50 -37.26
C GLU A 153 37.66 -14.16 -35.79
N LEU A 154 38.63 -13.58 -35.10
CA LEU A 154 38.46 -13.04 -33.75
C LEU A 154 37.46 -11.89 -33.74
N THR A 155 37.53 -10.95 -34.69
CA THR A 155 36.54 -9.87 -34.82
C THR A 155 35.15 -10.39 -35.18
N SER A 156 35.04 -11.35 -36.11
CA SER A 156 33.73 -11.89 -36.52
C SER A 156 33.07 -12.73 -35.43
N ALA A 157 33.85 -13.49 -34.65
CA ALA A 157 33.35 -14.27 -33.51
C ALA A 157 32.91 -13.35 -32.36
N ASN A 158 33.69 -12.30 -32.07
CA ASN A 158 33.34 -11.30 -31.07
C ASN A 158 32.07 -10.53 -31.46
N ASP A 159 31.93 -10.20 -32.74
CA ASP A 159 30.76 -9.49 -33.27
C ASP A 159 29.49 -10.34 -33.23
N SER A 160 29.59 -11.62 -33.58
CA SER A 160 28.49 -12.57 -33.46
C SER A 160 28.08 -12.77 -32.00
N TRP A 161 29.04 -12.83 -31.07
CA TRP A 161 28.75 -13.00 -29.64
C TRP A 161 28.06 -11.76 -29.05
N ILE A 162 28.58 -10.56 -29.34
CA ILE A 162 27.98 -9.29 -28.93
C ILE A 162 26.54 -9.14 -29.46
N SER A 163 26.31 -9.44 -30.73
CA SER A 163 24.99 -9.29 -31.36
C SER A 163 23.96 -10.33 -30.90
N LYS A 164 24.37 -11.56 -30.57
CA LYS A 164 23.44 -12.66 -30.26
C LYS A 164 23.19 -12.86 -28.78
N GLN A 165 24.15 -12.48 -27.92
CA GLN A 165 24.08 -12.78 -26.49
C GLN A 165 23.93 -11.51 -25.64
N ILE A 166 24.72 -10.47 -25.89
CA ILE A 166 24.73 -9.27 -25.04
C ILE A 166 23.50 -8.38 -25.30
N PHE A 167 23.20 -8.09 -26.57
CA PHE A 167 22.13 -7.15 -26.93
C PHE A 167 20.74 -7.58 -26.42
N PRO A 168 20.30 -8.83 -26.65
CA PRO A 168 19.03 -9.32 -26.12
C PRO A 168 19.01 -9.34 -24.59
N ALA A 169 20.13 -9.71 -23.94
CA ALA A 169 20.23 -9.76 -22.48
C ALA A 169 20.09 -8.37 -21.84
N ILE A 170 20.75 -7.34 -22.38
CA ILE A 170 20.61 -5.95 -21.90
C ILE A 170 19.19 -5.46 -22.13
N HIS A 171 18.59 -5.75 -23.29
CA HIS A 171 17.24 -5.32 -23.61
C HIS A 171 16.18 -6.00 -22.71
N ASP A 172 16.31 -7.30 -22.46
CA ASP A 172 15.46 -8.05 -21.53
C ASP A 172 15.61 -7.53 -20.10
N GLN A 173 16.84 -7.16 -19.70
CA GLN A 173 17.11 -6.60 -18.39
C GLN A 173 16.49 -5.20 -18.24
N ILE A 174 16.53 -4.36 -19.28
CA ILE A 174 15.83 -3.05 -19.31
C ILE A 174 14.31 -3.24 -19.19
N ILE A 175 13.72 -4.19 -19.93
CA ILE A 175 12.27 -4.46 -19.85
C ILE A 175 11.88 -4.90 -18.43
N LYS A 176 12.63 -5.82 -17.83
CA LYS A 176 12.37 -6.28 -16.45
C LYS A 176 12.52 -5.14 -15.44
N LEU A 177 13.57 -4.33 -15.58
CA LEU A 177 13.82 -3.19 -14.72
C LEU A 177 12.88 -2.01 -14.96
N ASN A 178 12.13 -1.95 -16.06
CA ASN A 178 11.09 -0.94 -16.28
C ASN A 178 9.79 -1.26 -15.52
N HIS A 179 9.48 -2.52 -15.25
CA HIS A 179 8.25 -2.91 -14.54
C HIS A 179 8.43 -2.89 -13.01
N HIS A 180 9.65 -3.11 -12.53
CA HIS A 180 9.95 -3.15 -11.09
C HIS A 180 9.80 -1.79 -10.35
N PRO A 181 10.12 -0.63 -10.96
CA PRO A 181 9.90 0.68 -10.35
C PRO A 181 8.43 0.98 -10.15
N ASP A 182 7.56 0.58 -11.07
CA ASP A 182 6.11 0.80 -10.95
C ASP A 182 5.55 0.05 -9.74
N ASP A 183 5.94 -1.22 -9.56
CA ASP A 183 5.57 -2.02 -8.39
C ASP A 183 6.11 -1.41 -7.08
N LEU A 184 7.35 -0.91 -7.08
CA LEU A 184 7.94 -0.25 -5.92
C LEU A 184 7.30 1.11 -5.62
N VAL A 185 6.89 1.87 -6.64
CA VAL A 185 6.15 3.13 -6.48
C VAL A 185 4.80 2.85 -5.83
N ILE A 186 4.07 1.81 -6.28
CA ILE A 186 2.81 1.39 -5.64
C ILE A 186 3.07 1.00 -4.16
N ARG A 187 4.13 0.24 -3.89
CA ARG A 187 4.52 -0.13 -2.52
C ARG A 187 4.89 1.09 -1.68
N LEU A 188 5.63 2.05 -2.23
CA LEU A 188 6.01 3.29 -1.57
C LEU A 188 4.79 4.15 -1.28
N ASP A 189 3.88 4.33 -2.24
CA ASP A 189 2.63 5.08 -2.05
C ASP A 189 1.79 4.45 -0.94
N ASN A 190 1.65 3.12 -0.93
CA ASN A 190 0.99 2.39 0.14
C ASN A 190 1.72 2.57 1.49
N ALA A 191 3.06 2.53 1.51
CA ALA A 191 3.85 2.72 2.73
C ALA A 191 3.71 4.13 3.30
N VAL A 192 3.84 5.16 2.46
CA VAL A 192 3.63 6.57 2.81
C VAL A 192 2.19 6.80 3.29
N HIS A 193 1.21 6.20 2.62
CA HIS A 193 -0.19 6.25 3.03
C HIS A 193 -0.39 5.69 4.44
N ARG A 194 0.09 4.47 4.68
CA ARG A 194 0.00 3.82 5.99
C ARG A 194 0.73 4.61 7.08
N HIS A 195 1.92 5.12 6.78
CA HIS A 195 2.67 5.96 7.71
C HIS A 195 1.90 7.24 8.06
N SER A 196 1.29 7.91 7.08
CA SER A 196 0.46 9.12 7.31
C SER A 196 -0.78 8.83 8.17
N LEU A 197 -1.38 7.65 8.01
CA LEU A 197 -2.52 7.23 8.83
C LEU A 197 -2.08 6.90 10.26
N LEU A 198 -1.03 6.10 10.40
CA LEU A 198 -0.48 5.71 11.70
C LEU A 198 0.10 6.91 12.47
N SER A 199 0.53 7.98 11.80
CA SER A 199 0.99 9.20 12.48
C SER A 199 -0.15 10.15 12.87
N SER A 200 -1.27 10.13 12.15
CA SER A 200 -2.44 10.98 12.44
C SER A 200 -3.43 10.34 13.43
N MET A 201 -3.56 9.00 13.43
CA MET A 201 -4.47 8.30 14.33
C MET A 201 -4.14 8.48 15.83
N PRO A 202 -2.88 8.48 16.30
CA PRO A 202 -2.57 8.72 17.70
C PRO A 202 -3.00 10.10 18.19
N ILE A 203 -3.02 11.11 17.33
CA ILE A 203 -3.47 12.47 17.68
C ILE A 203 -4.99 12.45 17.91
N ALA A 204 -5.75 11.95 16.94
CA ALA A 204 -7.19 11.83 17.04
C ALA A 204 -7.62 10.90 18.19
N LEU A 205 -6.86 9.84 18.42
CA LEU A 205 -7.11 8.90 19.50
C LEU A 205 -6.72 9.48 20.86
N ASN A 206 -5.65 10.26 20.99
CA ASN A 206 -5.34 10.97 22.23
C ASN A 206 -6.44 11.97 22.58
N GLU A 207 -7.01 12.66 21.58
CA GLU A 207 -8.15 13.55 21.78
C GLU A 207 -9.38 12.77 22.26
N ALA A 208 -9.69 11.63 21.63
CA ALA A 208 -10.77 10.75 22.06
C ALA A 208 -10.54 10.18 23.46
N CYS A 209 -9.33 9.68 23.76
CA CYS A 209 -8.91 9.17 25.06
C CYS A 209 -8.93 10.25 26.15
N PHE A 210 -8.56 11.48 25.81
CA PHE A 210 -8.64 12.60 26.73
C PHE A 210 -10.10 12.93 27.04
N LEU A 211 -10.95 13.00 26.02
CA LEU A 211 -12.38 13.26 26.20
C LEU A 211 -13.08 12.16 27.00
N THR A 212 -12.66 10.89 26.86
CA THR A 212 -13.23 9.77 27.62
C THR A 212 -12.64 9.61 29.01
N GLY A 213 -11.33 9.83 29.18
CA GLY A 213 -10.65 9.77 30.47
C GLY A 213 -10.97 10.96 31.38
N ALA A 214 -11.26 12.13 30.80
CA ALA A 214 -11.77 13.29 31.52
C ALA A 214 -13.30 13.34 31.60
N ALA A 215 -14.00 12.39 30.97
CA ALA A 215 -15.46 12.31 31.02
C ALA A 215 -15.94 12.03 32.45
N ILE A 216 -16.93 12.79 32.90
CA ILE A 216 -17.66 12.48 34.13
C ILE A 216 -18.38 11.14 33.93
N PRO A 217 -18.21 10.15 34.83
CA PRO A 217 -18.85 8.83 34.72
C PRO A 217 -20.37 8.88 34.65
N PHE A 218 -20.99 7.89 34.00
CA PHE A 218 -22.45 7.76 33.97
C PHE A 218 -23.03 7.71 35.39
N GLY A 219 -24.11 8.47 35.60
CA GLY A 219 -24.80 8.57 36.88
C GLY A 219 -24.32 9.73 37.76
N GLU A 220 -23.22 10.39 37.41
CA GLU A 220 -22.74 11.59 38.10
C GLU A 220 -23.29 12.89 37.48
N PRO A 221 -23.53 13.94 38.28
CA PRO A 221 -23.98 15.23 37.77
C PRO A 221 -23.00 15.80 36.75
N GLY A 222 -23.49 16.14 35.55
CA GLY A 222 -22.66 16.65 34.45
C GLY A 222 -22.10 15.57 33.52
N SER A 223 -22.41 14.28 33.77
CA SER A 223 -22.16 13.20 32.81
C SER A 223 -22.85 13.48 31.48
N PHE A 224 -22.09 13.35 30.38
CA PHE A 224 -22.66 13.38 29.03
C PHE A 224 -23.14 12.02 28.54
N TRP A 225 -22.76 10.92 29.22
CA TRP A 225 -23.21 9.57 28.91
C TRP A 225 -24.71 9.45 29.17
N ARG A 226 -25.43 8.85 28.23
CA ARG A 226 -26.87 8.59 28.34
C ARG A 226 -27.16 7.29 29.10
N SER A 227 -26.19 6.37 29.13
CA SER A 227 -26.28 5.12 29.87
C SER A 227 -24.90 4.57 30.27
N ALA A 228 -24.85 3.70 31.28
CA ALA A 228 -23.64 2.96 31.63
C ALA A 228 -23.17 2.06 30.47
N VAL A 229 -24.11 1.50 29.71
CA VAL A 229 -23.81 0.63 28.56
C VAL A 229 -23.07 1.41 27.47
N GLU A 230 -23.55 2.62 27.14
CA GLU A 230 -22.90 3.51 26.17
C GLU A 230 -21.47 3.88 26.60
N GLN A 231 -21.27 4.21 27.88
CA GLN A 231 -19.93 4.50 28.41
C GLN A 231 -18.97 3.31 28.25
N VAL A 232 -19.43 2.09 28.59
CA VAL A 232 -18.63 0.87 28.43
C VAL A 232 -18.31 0.60 26.96
N GLN A 233 -19.32 0.66 26.08
CA GLN A 233 -19.14 0.44 24.64
C GLN A 233 -18.14 1.43 24.03
N TRP A 234 -18.22 2.70 24.41
CA TRP A 234 -17.31 3.72 23.90
C TRP A 234 -15.88 3.52 24.42
N THR A 235 -15.72 3.11 25.68
CA THR A 235 -14.42 2.77 26.27
C THR A 235 -13.79 1.57 25.56
N GLU A 236 -14.55 0.49 25.35
CA GLU A 236 -14.12 -0.69 24.60
C GLU A 236 -13.74 -0.35 23.15
N TYR A 237 -14.52 0.53 22.52
CA TYR A 237 -14.25 1.00 21.17
C TYR A 237 -12.92 1.77 21.06
N VAL A 238 -12.68 2.73 21.96
CA VAL A 238 -11.41 3.49 22.03
C VAL A 238 -10.22 2.54 22.29
N ASN A 239 -10.37 1.60 23.22
CA ASN A 239 -9.34 0.60 23.51
C ASN A 239 -9.05 -0.32 22.31
N SER A 240 -10.09 -0.65 21.52
CA SER A 240 -9.95 -1.46 20.31
C SER A 240 -9.19 -0.72 19.22
N ILE A 241 -9.46 0.58 19.02
CA ILE A 241 -8.69 1.42 18.09
C ILE A 241 -7.24 1.54 18.58
N GLN A 242 -7.01 1.82 19.86
CA GLN A 242 -5.66 1.89 20.44
C GLN A 242 -4.88 0.60 20.20
N SER A 243 -5.53 -0.54 20.38
CA SER A 243 -4.94 -1.86 20.14
C SER A 243 -4.63 -2.07 18.66
N ALA A 244 -5.54 -1.70 17.76
CA ALA A 244 -5.32 -1.77 16.31
C ALA A 244 -4.15 -0.89 15.86
N ILE A 245 -4.01 0.32 16.40
CA ILE A 245 -2.86 1.19 16.15
C ILE A 245 -1.58 0.56 16.70
N ASN A 246 -1.61 0.00 17.91
CA ASN A 246 -0.43 -0.60 18.52
C ASN A 246 0.04 -1.85 17.77
N VAL A 247 -0.89 -2.68 17.28
CA VAL A 247 -0.59 -3.82 16.42
C VAL A 247 -0.10 -3.33 15.06
N GLY A 248 -0.76 -2.33 14.48
CA GLY A 248 -0.37 -1.70 13.22
C GLY A 248 0.90 -0.85 13.29
N GLY A 249 1.40 -0.51 14.47
CA GLY A 249 2.74 0.05 14.63
C GLY A 249 3.81 -1.04 14.55
N ARG A 250 3.50 -2.27 15.00
CA ARG A 250 4.46 -3.37 15.14
C ARG A 250 4.55 -4.25 13.90
N THR A 251 3.44 -4.56 13.23
CA THR A 251 3.44 -5.44 12.05
C THR A 251 4.00 -4.77 10.79
N PHE A 252 4.03 -3.44 10.75
CA PHE A 252 4.44 -2.68 9.57
C PHE A 252 5.94 -2.30 9.57
N GLY A 253 6.72 -2.75 10.57
CA GLY A 253 8.10 -2.33 10.77
C GLY A 253 9.20 -3.10 10.03
N ALA A 254 8.90 -4.17 9.28
CA ALA A 254 9.95 -5.09 8.82
C ALA A 254 10.32 -5.02 7.32
N GLY A 255 9.56 -4.35 6.46
CA GLY A 255 9.82 -4.42 5.00
C GLY A 255 9.36 -3.26 4.12
N ASP A 256 8.70 -2.25 4.67
CA ASP A 256 8.13 -1.14 3.90
C ASP A 256 8.47 0.21 4.57
N ASP A 257 9.72 0.41 5.00
CA ASP A 257 10.21 1.75 5.38
C ASP A 257 10.17 2.64 4.12
N PRO A 258 9.41 3.75 4.12
CA PRO A 258 9.34 4.65 2.98
C PRO A 258 10.71 5.16 2.53
N ALA A 259 11.64 5.39 3.47
CA ALA A 259 12.99 5.85 3.14
C ALA A 259 13.79 4.75 2.41
N ALA A 260 13.70 3.50 2.87
CA ALA A 260 14.33 2.36 2.22
C ALA A 260 13.76 2.10 0.83
N LEU A 261 12.43 2.11 0.66
CA LEU A 261 11.77 1.95 -0.64
C LEU A 261 12.14 3.08 -1.61
N GLN A 262 12.22 4.32 -1.12
CA GLN A 262 12.63 5.46 -1.94
C GLN A 262 14.09 5.35 -2.37
N ALA A 263 14.98 4.88 -1.50
CA ALA A 263 16.38 4.61 -1.83
C ALA A 263 16.51 3.49 -2.88
N GLU A 264 15.70 2.43 -2.78
CA GLU A 264 15.67 1.33 -3.75
C GLU A 264 15.20 1.81 -5.13
N ILE A 265 14.12 2.60 -5.20
CA ILE A 265 13.64 3.21 -6.45
C ILE A 265 14.72 4.10 -7.07
N ALA A 266 15.41 4.91 -6.27
CA ALA A 266 16.49 5.76 -6.76
C ALA A 266 17.65 4.92 -7.33
N GLY A 267 18.02 3.81 -6.68
CA GLY A 267 19.04 2.88 -7.16
C GLY A 267 18.65 2.21 -8.47
N LEU A 268 17.42 1.72 -8.60
CA LEU A 268 16.93 1.10 -9.83
C LEU A 268 16.86 2.09 -10.99
N ASN A 269 16.41 3.33 -10.75
CA ASN A 269 16.40 4.37 -11.77
C ASN A 269 17.82 4.72 -12.25
N ALA A 270 18.80 4.79 -11.34
CA ALA A 270 20.19 5.00 -11.71
C ALA A 270 20.75 3.86 -12.58
N GLU A 271 20.42 2.61 -12.25
CA GLU A 271 20.81 1.44 -13.04
C GLU A 271 20.15 1.43 -14.42
N LEU A 272 18.89 1.83 -14.51
CA LEU A 272 18.16 1.95 -15.77
C LEU A 272 18.77 3.01 -16.69
N VAL A 273 19.17 4.16 -16.13
CA VAL A 273 19.93 5.19 -16.87
C VAL A 273 21.26 4.64 -17.37
N ARG A 274 22.00 3.88 -16.53
CA ARG A 274 23.27 3.25 -16.91
C ARG A 274 23.08 2.28 -18.09
N LEU A 275 22.09 1.40 -18.01
CA LEU A 275 21.79 0.41 -19.06
C LEU A 275 21.31 1.08 -20.36
N ASN A 276 20.54 2.16 -20.29
CA ASN A 276 20.15 2.93 -21.48
C ASN A 276 21.35 3.58 -22.18
N ILE A 277 22.32 4.09 -21.41
CA ILE A 277 23.58 4.61 -21.96
C ILE A 277 24.37 3.49 -22.64
N GLU A 278 24.47 2.31 -22.02
CA GLU A 278 25.15 1.15 -22.62
C GLU A 278 24.46 0.67 -23.89
N SER A 279 23.13 0.55 -23.88
CA SER A 279 22.33 0.21 -25.07
C SER A 279 22.56 1.21 -26.22
N SER A 280 22.54 2.52 -25.92
CA SER A 280 22.80 3.57 -26.91
C SER A 280 24.22 3.49 -27.51
N LYS A 281 25.24 3.20 -26.69
CA LYS A 281 26.61 2.98 -27.17
C LYS A 281 26.68 1.78 -28.10
N MET A 282 25.97 0.70 -27.76
CA MET A 282 25.94 -0.53 -28.53
C MET A 282 25.23 -0.35 -29.88
N GLU A 283 24.14 0.43 -29.93
CA GLU A 283 23.50 0.85 -31.19
C GLU A 283 24.43 1.68 -32.07
N ALA A 284 25.18 2.62 -31.48
CA ALA A 284 26.15 3.44 -32.22
C ALA A 284 27.26 2.57 -32.85
N ILE A 285 27.75 1.56 -32.12
CA ILE A 285 28.71 0.58 -32.64
C ILE A 285 28.11 -0.21 -33.81
N GLN A 286 26.85 -0.66 -33.71
CA GLN A 286 26.17 -1.34 -34.83
C GLN A 286 26.04 -0.45 -36.07
N ARG A 287 25.71 0.83 -35.90
CA ARG A 287 25.64 1.79 -37.03
C ARG A 287 27.00 1.99 -37.69
N LEU A 288 28.07 2.14 -36.91
CA LEU A 288 29.44 2.24 -37.44
C LEU A 288 29.86 0.98 -38.19
N LYS A 289 29.48 -0.21 -37.70
CA LYS A 289 29.70 -1.47 -38.42
C LYS A 289 28.94 -1.53 -39.73
N GLY A 290 27.66 -1.19 -39.73
CA GLY A 290 26.85 -1.14 -40.95
C GLY A 290 27.42 -0.15 -41.99
N ALA A 291 27.90 1.01 -41.53
CA ALA A 291 28.57 1.98 -42.39
C ALA A 291 29.89 1.43 -42.95
N ASN A 292 30.70 0.75 -42.13
CA ASN A 292 31.96 0.15 -42.58
C ASN A 292 31.73 -0.95 -43.63
N GLU A 293 30.75 -1.83 -43.43
CA GLU A 293 30.39 -2.86 -44.42
C GLU A 293 29.85 -2.24 -45.72
N ALA A 294 29.08 -1.15 -45.64
CA ALA A 294 28.64 -0.41 -46.82
C ALA A 294 29.82 0.21 -47.58
N ILE A 295 30.82 0.75 -46.87
CA ILE A 295 32.06 1.28 -47.46
C ILE A 295 32.83 0.16 -48.16
N LYS A 296 33.12 -0.96 -47.48
CA LYS A 296 33.80 -2.13 -48.07
C LYS A 296 33.14 -2.58 -49.36
N LYS A 297 31.81 -2.74 -49.33
CA LYS A 297 31.00 -3.09 -50.50
C LYS A 297 31.11 -2.08 -51.64
N ALA A 298 31.10 -0.77 -51.34
CA ALA A 298 31.20 0.29 -52.33
C ALA A 298 32.58 0.34 -53.01
N PHE A 299 33.65 -0.01 -52.27
CA PHE A 299 35.03 0.04 -52.76
C PHE A 299 35.57 -1.33 -53.22
N GLY A 300 34.77 -2.40 -53.16
CA GLY A 300 35.16 -3.74 -53.60
C GLY A 300 36.30 -4.35 -52.78
N ILE A 301 36.39 -3.99 -51.49
CA ILE A 301 37.38 -4.48 -50.52
C ILE A 301 36.75 -5.49 -49.58
#